data_AF-A0A6J1BW79-F1
#
_entry.id   AF-A0A6J1BW79-F1
#
_cell.length_a   1.000
_cell.length_b   1.000
_cell.length_c   1.000
_cell.angle_alpha   90.00
_cell.angle_beta   90.00
_cell.angle_gamma   90.00
#
_symmetry.space_group_name_H-M   'P 1'
#
loop_
_entity.id
_entity.type
_entity.pdbx_description
1 polymer ?
#
loop_
_entity_poly.entity_id
_entity_poly.type
_entity_poly.pdbx_seq_one_letter_code
_entity_poly.pdbx_strand_id
1 'polypeptide(L)'
;MGSLESETPTSETVGEMPNRGSVENAEKRGEVDLNGTTNGPKKNRIRTALFYLPRIGFRCFRVQRDEKGNFDMEVVDGSVDRRKPTHLLIMVNGLVGSAEDWKYAAAQFLKAYPEDIVVHCSKCNHSTLTFHGVDVMGGRLAEEIVSVIERHPDVQKISFLCHSLGGLIARYAIAKLYEQDERKEDVKVNGECSNHGWSRDQSRKEEFKGKIAGLEPVNFITCATPHLGSRGHKQVPMCCGFYVLEKVAVCTSLFFGKTGRHLFLLDNRKCPLLLQMAGDREDLKFLSALQSFRRRVTYANVRYDNVVGWSTSSIRRRKELPKLKHLSGDSKYPYIVNVETAKLSSSQLYVPSEAKANGRKKIRLEEMIKGLSSVGWDRVDVDFHESKQRHAAHLTIQVNRYSVNSDGVSVIQHMIDNFLL
;
A
#
# COMPACT_ATOMS: atom_id res chain seq x y z
N MET A 1 -39.87 52.76 -0.80
CA MET A 1 -39.61 53.32 -2.14
C MET A 1 -38.54 54.40 -1.99
N GLY A 2 -37.38 54.25 -2.63
CA GLY A 2 -36.31 55.26 -2.82
C GLY A 2 -35.51 55.60 -1.55
N SER A 3 -34.27 55.14 -1.32
CA SER A 3 -32.98 55.31 -2.03
C SER A 3 -32.15 56.52 -1.56
N LEU A 4 -30.85 56.25 -1.37
CA LEU A 4 -29.66 57.12 -1.40
C LEU A 4 -29.04 57.64 -0.08
N GLU A 5 -28.15 56.80 0.46
CA GLU A 5 -26.77 57.10 0.91
C GLU A 5 -25.95 57.78 -0.22
N SER A 6 -24.83 58.48 -0.06
CA SER A 6 -23.99 58.93 1.06
C SER A 6 -22.96 59.90 0.45
N GLU A 7 -22.59 60.94 1.19
CA GLU A 7 -21.52 61.89 0.85
C GLU A 7 -20.12 61.35 1.21
N THR A 8 -19.13 61.71 0.40
CA THR A 8 -17.69 61.84 0.73
C THR A 8 -17.42 63.36 0.82
N PRO A 9 -16.30 63.92 1.38
CA PRO A 9 -14.91 63.48 1.15
C PRO A 9 -13.81 63.92 2.17
N THR A 10 -12.53 63.66 1.80
CA THR A 10 -11.28 64.46 2.08
C THR A 10 -10.73 64.56 3.52
N SER A 11 -9.42 64.70 3.81
CA SER A 11 -8.14 64.68 3.10
C SER A 11 -6.99 64.75 4.12
N GLU A 12 -5.86 64.09 3.78
CA GLU A 12 -4.43 64.38 4.06
C GLU A 12 -3.98 65.42 5.14
N THR A 13 -2.98 65.09 5.98
CA THR A 13 -1.55 65.46 5.81
C THR A 13 -0.65 65.18 7.04
N VAL A 14 0.50 64.51 6.79
CA VAL A 14 1.92 64.71 7.21
C VAL A 14 2.31 65.12 8.65
N GLY A 15 3.33 64.43 9.21
CA GLY A 15 4.21 64.92 10.28
C GLY A 15 5.38 63.97 10.64
N GLU A 16 6.61 64.49 10.66
CA GLU A 16 7.94 63.84 10.75
C GLU A 16 8.35 63.24 12.12
N MET A 17 9.43 62.42 12.12
CA MET A 17 10.13 61.80 13.28
C MET A 17 10.91 62.80 14.17
N PRO A 18 11.45 62.42 15.36
CA PRO A 18 12.81 61.82 15.42
C PRO A 18 13.11 60.80 16.57
N ASN A 19 14.34 60.28 16.44
CA ASN A 19 15.14 59.22 17.07
C ASN A 19 15.51 59.31 18.59
N ARG A 20 15.73 58.16 19.25
CA ARG A 20 16.71 57.83 20.36
C ARG A 20 16.43 56.39 20.84
N GLY A 21 17.30 55.38 20.70
CA GLY A 21 18.60 55.12 21.37
C GLY A 21 18.55 53.70 21.97
N SER A 22 19.14 52.68 21.33
CA SER A 22 20.43 52.03 21.67
C SER A 22 20.49 51.22 22.98
N VAL A 23 20.54 49.88 22.88
CA VAL A 23 21.45 49.02 23.68
C VAL A 23 21.95 47.86 22.80
N GLU A 24 23.26 47.67 22.86
CA GLU A 24 24.13 46.81 22.07
C GLU A 24 24.47 45.49 22.80
N ASN A 25 24.94 44.52 22.00
CA ASN A 25 25.98 43.52 22.28
C ASN A 25 25.73 42.36 23.26
N ALA A 26 25.82 41.12 22.72
CA ALA A 26 27.07 40.36 22.80
C ALA A 26 27.03 39.07 21.95
N GLU A 27 27.77 39.07 20.85
CA GLU A 27 28.42 37.86 20.32
C GLU A 27 29.49 37.35 21.31
N LYS A 28 29.79 36.04 21.29
CA LYS A 28 31.12 35.58 20.84
C LYS A 28 31.25 34.05 20.77
N ARG A 29 31.73 33.63 19.58
CA ARG A 29 32.83 32.69 19.24
C ARG A 29 32.72 31.23 19.72
N GLY A 30 33.02 30.21 18.92
CA GLY A 30 33.76 30.14 17.66
C GLY A 30 35.07 29.36 17.86
N GLU A 31 35.24 28.24 17.17
CA GLU A 31 36.52 27.56 16.95
C GLU A 31 36.40 26.79 15.62
N VAL A 32 36.78 27.41 14.49
CA VAL A 32 38.09 27.33 13.79
C VAL A 32 38.33 25.95 13.17
N ASP A 33 37.92 25.83 11.91
CA ASP A 33 38.54 24.95 10.92
C ASP A 33 39.90 25.53 10.51
N LEU A 34 40.95 24.71 10.45
CA LEU A 34 42.07 24.82 9.50
C LEU A 34 42.97 23.57 9.61
N ASN A 35 42.84 22.64 8.65
CA ASN A 35 43.96 22.15 7.84
C ASN A 35 43.45 21.18 6.77
N GLY A 36 43.72 21.51 5.51
CA GLY A 36 43.42 20.67 4.36
C GLY A 36 44.28 19.40 4.35
N THR A 37 43.80 18.33 3.73
CA THR A 37 44.13 17.92 2.35
C THR A 37 43.45 16.57 2.07
N THR A 38 43.12 16.34 0.80
CA THR A 38 42.84 15.06 0.11
C THR A 38 41.40 14.50 0.10
N ASN A 39 41.01 14.17 -1.13
CA ASN A 39 39.73 13.64 -1.58
C ASN A 39 39.42 12.24 -1.00
N GLY A 40 38.18 12.04 -0.54
CA GLY A 40 37.59 10.73 -0.27
C GLY A 40 36.06 10.80 -0.37
N PRO A 41 35.36 9.73 -0.78
CA PRO A 41 33.93 9.79 -1.05
C PRO A 41 33.15 10.03 0.24
N LYS A 42 32.24 11.00 0.21
CA LYS A 42 31.33 11.30 1.33
C LYS A 42 30.44 10.07 1.60
N LYS A 43 30.72 9.34 2.68
CA LYS A 43 29.78 8.35 3.24
C LYS A 43 28.54 9.09 3.76
N ASN A 44 27.37 8.73 3.24
CA ASN A 44 26.06 9.23 3.67
C ASN A 44 25.87 8.99 5.17
N ARG A 45 25.72 10.06 5.96
CA ARG A 45 25.62 9.99 7.42
C ARG A 45 24.13 9.92 7.81
N ILE A 46 23.60 8.71 7.96
CA ILE A 46 22.22 8.46 8.43
C ILE A 46 22.02 9.10 9.81
N ARG A 47 21.07 10.04 9.92
CA ARG A 47 20.69 10.67 11.20
C ARG A 47 19.73 9.76 11.98
N THR A 48 20.27 8.91 12.85
CA THR A 48 19.45 8.13 13.78
C THR A 48 18.90 9.05 14.87
N ALA A 49 17.59 9.31 14.86
CA ALA A 49 16.91 10.04 15.92
C ALA A 49 16.04 9.08 16.74
N LEU A 50 16.40 8.85 18.01
CA LEU A 50 15.57 8.05 18.92
C LEU A 50 14.41 8.93 19.39
N PHE A 51 13.23 8.78 18.80
CA PHE A 51 12.02 9.43 19.30
C PHE A 51 11.26 8.48 20.21
N TYR A 52 11.21 8.83 21.50
CA TYR A 52 10.35 8.19 22.48
C TYR A 52 8.88 8.53 22.16
N LEU A 53 8.13 7.60 21.59
CA LEU A 53 6.67 7.68 21.60
C LEU A 53 6.19 7.51 23.06
N PRO A 54 5.12 8.20 23.48
CA PRO A 54 4.61 8.07 24.85
C PRO A 54 4.28 6.61 25.15
N ARG A 55 4.81 6.13 26.29
CA ARG A 55 4.72 4.77 26.81
C ARG A 55 3.29 4.23 26.73
N ILE A 56 3.07 3.20 25.91
CA ILE A 56 1.95 2.28 26.06
C ILE A 56 2.57 0.93 26.46
N GLY A 57 2.71 0.72 27.78
CA GLY A 57 3.49 -0.39 28.34
C GLY A 57 4.99 -0.10 28.37
N PHE A 58 5.76 -0.88 29.14
CA PHE A 58 7.20 -0.69 29.43
C PHE A 58 8.16 -0.78 28.22
N ARG A 59 7.69 -0.65 26.97
CA ARG A 59 8.48 -0.85 25.74
C ARG A 59 8.65 0.45 24.94
N CYS A 60 9.84 0.66 24.38
CA CYS A 60 10.17 1.82 23.56
C CYS A 60 10.22 1.42 22.08
N PHE A 61 9.80 2.30 21.18
CA PHE A 61 9.99 2.10 19.75
C PHE A 61 11.27 2.80 19.30
N ARG A 62 12.11 2.14 18.50
CA ARG A 62 13.13 2.82 17.73
C ARG A 62 12.51 3.20 16.39
N VAL A 63 12.50 4.50 16.12
CA VAL A 63 12.03 5.07 14.86
C VAL A 63 13.28 5.54 14.13
N GLN A 64 13.83 4.71 13.24
CA GLN A 64 14.97 5.15 12.43
C GLN A 64 14.46 6.03 11.31
N ARG A 65 14.76 7.34 11.36
CA ARG A 65 14.48 8.24 10.26
C ARG A 65 15.69 8.41 9.36
N ASP A 66 15.50 8.30 8.04
CA ASP A 66 16.53 8.71 7.09
C ASP A 66 16.40 10.22 6.77
N GLU A 67 17.41 10.80 6.11
CA GLU A 67 17.45 12.21 5.71
C GLU A 67 16.30 12.61 4.78
N LYS A 68 15.65 11.62 4.16
CA LYS A 68 14.55 11.82 3.23
C LYS A 68 13.18 11.72 3.93
N GLY A 69 13.13 11.45 5.26
CA GLY A 69 11.90 11.33 6.05
C GLY A 69 11.27 9.93 6.13
N ASN A 70 11.98 8.87 5.75
CA ASN A 70 11.48 7.48 5.90
C ASN A 70 11.47 7.19 7.37
N PHE A 71 10.63 6.27 7.82
CA PHE A 71 10.82 5.73 9.13
C PHE A 71 10.62 4.22 9.14
N ASP A 72 11.59 3.56 9.74
CA ASP A 72 11.48 2.16 10.12
C ASP A 72 11.18 2.13 11.61
N MET A 73 10.22 1.28 11.97
CA MET A 73 9.83 1.10 13.35
C MET A 73 10.11 -0.33 13.76
N GLU A 74 10.78 -0.46 14.90
CA GLU A 74 10.99 -1.72 15.60
C GLU A 74 10.90 -1.46 17.11
N VAL A 75 10.66 -2.52 17.87
CA VAL A 75 10.65 -2.43 19.34
C VAL A 75 12.07 -2.55 19.85
N VAL A 76 12.49 -1.59 20.69
CA VAL A 76 13.77 -1.65 21.40
C VAL A 76 13.52 -1.74 22.89
N ASP A 77 14.16 -2.74 23.49
CA ASP A 77 14.32 -2.88 24.93
C ASP A 77 15.83 -2.88 25.23
N GLY A 78 16.25 -2.39 26.39
CA GLY A 78 17.66 -2.18 26.75
C GLY A 78 18.50 -3.45 26.91
N SER A 79 17.98 -4.61 26.52
CA SER A 79 18.63 -5.91 26.58
C SER A 79 19.51 -6.15 25.35
N VAL A 80 20.79 -6.48 25.58
CA VAL A 80 21.84 -6.64 24.56
C VAL A 80 21.67 -7.90 23.68
N ASP A 81 20.74 -8.80 24.02
CA ASP A 81 20.68 -10.17 23.47
C ASP A 81 19.30 -10.55 22.89
N ARG A 82 18.71 -9.66 22.07
CA ARG A 82 17.46 -9.95 21.36
C ARG A 82 17.71 -10.59 20.01
N ARG A 83 16.89 -11.60 19.68
CA ARG A 83 16.77 -12.10 18.30
C ARG A 83 16.33 -10.95 17.40
N LYS A 84 17.03 -10.76 16.29
CA LYS A 84 16.67 -9.73 15.34
C LYS A 84 15.41 -10.12 14.56
N PRO A 85 14.51 -9.18 14.27
CA PRO A 85 13.30 -9.49 13.50
C PRO A 85 13.65 -10.03 12.12
N THR A 86 12.91 -11.03 11.67
CA THR A 86 13.17 -11.75 10.40
C THR A 86 12.15 -11.43 9.31
N HIS A 87 11.11 -10.65 9.63
CA HIS A 87 10.00 -10.38 8.72
C HIS A 87 9.84 -8.88 8.50
N LEU A 88 9.99 -8.45 7.24
CA LEU A 88 9.77 -7.07 6.83
C LEU A 88 8.32 -6.83 6.42
N LEU A 89 7.62 -5.91 7.08
CA LEU A 89 6.27 -5.46 6.70
C LEU A 89 6.34 -4.07 6.04
N ILE A 90 6.06 -4.03 4.74
CA ILE A 90 5.99 -2.79 3.94
C ILE A 90 4.57 -2.24 3.96
N MET A 91 4.39 -0.98 4.39
CA MET A 91 3.10 -0.28 4.36
C MET A 91 3.07 0.79 3.25
N VAL A 92 2.05 0.76 2.39
CA VAL A 92 1.99 1.58 1.15
C VAL A 92 0.72 2.42 1.10
N ASN A 93 0.87 3.74 1.10
CA ASN A 93 -0.25 4.71 1.14
C ASN A 93 -1.02 4.84 -0.18
N GLY A 94 -2.23 5.40 -0.07
CA GLY A 94 -3.10 5.73 -1.19
C GLY A 94 -2.81 7.09 -1.83
N LEU A 95 -3.71 7.50 -2.72
CA LEU A 95 -3.68 8.78 -3.44
C LEU A 95 -3.69 9.96 -2.45
N VAL A 96 -2.82 10.96 -2.66
CA VAL A 96 -2.60 12.12 -1.76
C VAL A 96 -2.13 11.74 -0.33
N GLY A 97 -1.87 10.46 -0.07
CA GLY A 97 -1.44 9.95 1.24
C GLY A 97 0.04 10.18 1.55
N SER A 98 0.44 9.67 2.70
CA SER A 98 1.83 9.68 3.18
C SER A 98 2.12 8.50 4.12
N ALA A 99 3.40 8.31 4.49
CA ALA A 99 3.80 7.32 5.48
C ALA A 99 3.11 7.52 6.86
N GLU A 100 2.71 8.75 7.20
CA GLU A 100 2.05 9.04 8.49
C GLU A 100 0.67 8.40 8.61
N ASP A 101 0.00 8.13 7.47
CA ASP A 101 -1.30 7.47 7.41
C ASP A 101 -1.28 6.07 8.06
N TRP A 102 -0.10 5.46 8.12
CA TRP A 102 0.14 4.13 8.67
C TRP A 102 0.61 4.12 10.11
N LYS A 103 0.82 5.29 10.73
CA LYS A 103 1.38 5.40 12.09
C LYS A 103 0.62 4.55 13.12
N TYR A 104 -0.70 4.54 13.04
CA TYR A 104 -1.53 3.73 13.95
C TYR A 104 -1.32 2.23 13.70
N ALA A 105 -1.48 1.78 12.46
CA ALA A 105 -1.34 0.37 12.10
C ALA A 105 0.06 -0.15 12.43
N ALA A 106 1.11 0.58 12.07
CA ALA A 106 2.50 0.25 12.37
C ALA A 106 2.72 0.02 13.88
N ALA A 107 2.20 0.91 14.73
CA ALA A 107 2.30 0.77 16.17
C ALA A 107 1.56 -0.48 16.70
N GLN A 108 0.39 -0.82 16.15
CA GLN A 108 -0.36 -2.01 16.57
C GLN A 108 0.32 -3.31 16.13
N PHE A 109 0.84 -3.36 14.90
CA PHE A 109 1.58 -4.53 14.40
C PHE A 109 2.84 -4.79 15.23
N LEU A 110 3.60 -3.75 15.60
CA LEU A 110 4.77 -3.90 16.46
C LEU A 110 4.43 -4.24 17.90
N LYS A 111 3.25 -3.84 18.39
CA LYS A 111 2.77 -4.27 19.70
C LYS A 111 2.43 -5.76 19.71
N ALA A 112 1.87 -6.27 18.62
CA ALA A 112 1.49 -7.67 18.46
C ALA A 112 2.69 -8.59 18.20
N TYR A 113 3.64 -8.14 17.36
CA TYR A 113 4.80 -8.92 16.92
C TYR A 113 6.13 -8.19 17.19
N PRO A 114 6.44 -7.89 18.46
CA PRO A 114 7.55 -7.01 18.84
C PRO A 114 8.94 -7.56 18.48
N GLU A 115 9.08 -8.89 18.37
CA GLU A 115 10.37 -9.55 18.08
C GLU A 115 10.45 -10.09 16.65
N ASP A 116 9.32 -10.22 15.96
CA ASP A 116 9.24 -10.97 14.70
C ASP A 116 9.34 -10.04 13.49
N ILE A 117 8.82 -8.80 13.59
CA ILE A 117 8.68 -7.89 12.45
C ILE A 117 9.48 -6.59 12.58
N VAL A 118 9.95 -6.10 11.43
CA VAL A 118 10.28 -4.67 11.20
C VAL A 118 9.17 -4.06 10.34
N VAL A 119 8.66 -2.89 10.71
CA VAL A 119 7.68 -2.16 9.89
C VAL A 119 8.36 -1.01 9.16
N HIS A 120 8.17 -0.96 7.84
CA HIS A 120 8.59 0.16 7.00
C HIS A 120 7.37 0.83 6.37
N CYS A 121 7.13 2.10 6.71
CA CYS A 121 6.09 2.91 6.08
C CYS A 121 6.70 3.68 4.91
N SER A 122 6.32 3.31 3.69
CA SER A 122 6.85 3.89 2.46
C SER A 122 6.49 5.38 2.34
N LYS A 123 7.46 6.21 1.93
CA LYS A 123 7.22 7.63 1.60
C LYS A 123 7.48 7.96 0.14
N CYS A 124 8.05 7.04 -0.64
CA CYS A 124 8.53 7.33 -2.00
C CYS A 124 7.43 7.88 -2.93
N ASN A 125 6.16 7.71 -2.54
CA ASN A 125 4.97 8.22 -3.22
C ASN A 125 4.05 9.01 -2.27
N HIS A 126 4.48 10.18 -1.80
CA HIS A 126 3.65 11.07 -0.98
C HIS A 126 2.98 12.21 -1.78
N SER A 127 1.84 12.70 -1.31
CA SER A 127 1.22 13.93 -1.82
C SER A 127 1.03 13.91 -3.35
N THR A 128 1.52 14.93 -4.08
CA THR A 128 1.39 15.05 -5.55
C THR A 128 2.19 14.00 -6.31
N LEU A 129 3.21 13.38 -5.70
CA LEU A 129 3.96 12.28 -6.32
C LEU A 129 3.10 11.05 -6.57
N THR A 130 1.92 10.98 -5.92
CA THR A 130 0.91 9.95 -6.16
C THR A 130 0.22 10.07 -7.52
N PHE A 131 0.46 11.15 -8.28
CA PHE A 131 -0.14 11.41 -9.60
C PHE A 131 0.74 10.96 -10.78
N HIS A 132 1.95 10.45 -10.51
CA HIS A 132 2.95 10.10 -11.51
C HIS A 132 2.67 8.78 -12.26
N GLY A 133 1.61 8.04 -11.91
CA GLY A 133 1.24 6.77 -12.54
C GLY A 133 1.78 5.55 -11.79
N VAL A 134 0.99 4.46 -11.79
CA VAL A 134 1.24 3.22 -11.03
C VAL A 134 2.59 2.59 -11.38
N ASP A 135 3.00 2.66 -12.65
CA ASP A 135 4.28 2.16 -13.12
C ASP A 135 5.48 2.94 -12.53
N VAL A 136 5.43 4.28 -12.59
CA VAL A 136 6.49 5.14 -12.03
C VAL A 136 6.54 5.05 -10.51
N MET A 137 5.37 5.00 -9.86
CA MET A 137 5.27 4.85 -8.40
C MET A 137 5.76 3.47 -7.95
N GLY A 138 5.40 2.41 -8.67
CA GLY A 138 5.83 1.05 -8.37
C GLY A 138 7.32 0.84 -8.61
N GLY A 139 7.89 1.50 -9.64
CA GLY A 139 9.34 1.55 -9.84
C GLY A 139 10.09 2.16 -8.66
N ARG A 140 9.63 3.32 -8.18
CA ARG A 140 10.20 3.98 -6.99
C ARG A 140 10.05 3.15 -5.71
N LEU A 141 8.90 2.50 -5.53
CA LEU A 141 8.68 1.62 -4.39
C LEU A 141 9.63 0.42 -4.43
N ALA A 142 9.87 -0.17 -5.60
CA ALA A 142 10.82 -1.27 -5.74
C ALA A 142 12.25 -0.86 -5.33
N GLU A 143 12.72 0.32 -5.76
CA GLU A 143 14.03 0.87 -5.37
C GLU A 143 14.12 1.15 -3.87
N GLU A 144 13.05 1.69 -3.27
CA GLU A 144 12.96 1.92 -1.83
C GLU A 144 13.03 0.61 -1.04
N ILE A 145 12.33 -0.44 -1.48
CA ILE A 145 12.34 -1.76 -0.82
C ILE A 145 13.75 -2.36 -0.84
N VAL A 146 14.46 -2.32 -1.96
CA VAL A 146 15.86 -2.80 -2.02
C VAL A 146 16.72 -2.07 -0.98
N SER A 147 16.59 -0.74 -0.90
CA SER A 147 17.30 0.07 0.10
C SER A 147 16.91 -0.25 1.54
N VAL A 148 15.69 -0.75 1.79
CA VAL A 148 15.24 -1.18 3.13
C VAL A 148 15.83 -2.52 3.48
N ILE A 149 15.85 -3.47 2.54
CA ILE A 149 16.42 -4.81 2.74
C ILE A 149 17.91 -4.72 3.05
N GLU A 150 18.65 -3.87 2.36
CA GLU A 150 20.08 -3.62 2.64
C GLU A 150 20.33 -3.10 4.06
N ARG A 151 19.37 -2.37 4.65
CA ARG A 151 19.48 -1.85 6.03
C ARG A 151 19.10 -2.87 7.09
N HIS A 152 18.41 -3.95 6.71
CA HIS A 152 17.95 -5.01 7.60
C HIS A 152 18.38 -6.38 7.08
N PRO A 153 19.68 -6.71 7.10
CA PRO A 153 20.22 -7.92 6.46
C PRO A 153 19.72 -9.24 7.06
N ASP A 154 19.12 -9.20 8.25
CA ASP A 154 18.60 -10.37 8.95
C ASP A 154 17.17 -10.75 8.51
N VAL A 155 16.49 -9.91 7.72
CA VAL A 155 15.14 -10.23 7.23
C VAL A 155 15.20 -11.32 6.16
N GLN A 156 14.27 -12.26 6.27
CA GLN A 156 14.14 -13.41 5.37
C GLN A 156 12.78 -13.44 4.69
N LYS A 157 11.79 -12.74 5.27
CA LYS A 157 10.39 -12.72 4.82
C LYS A 157 9.93 -11.30 4.53
N ILE A 158 8.99 -11.16 3.61
CA ILE A 158 8.38 -9.89 3.25
C ILE A 158 6.85 -9.98 3.17
N SER A 159 6.18 -8.99 3.74
CA SER A 159 4.74 -8.78 3.64
C SER A 159 4.41 -7.35 3.26
N PHE A 160 3.22 -7.17 2.70
CA PHE A 160 2.70 -5.88 2.27
C PHE A 160 1.34 -5.60 2.92
N LEU A 161 1.15 -4.39 3.42
CA LEU A 161 -0.12 -3.83 3.84
C LEU A 161 -0.38 -2.54 3.06
N CYS A 162 -1.40 -2.56 2.20
CA CYS A 162 -1.59 -1.50 1.21
C CYS A 162 -2.99 -0.91 1.28
N HIS A 163 -3.09 0.41 1.13
CA HIS A 163 -4.36 1.11 1.11
C HIS A 163 -4.63 1.73 -0.25
N SER A 164 -5.85 1.55 -0.75
CA SER A 164 -6.34 2.25 -1.94
C SER A 164 -5.38 2.07 -3.12
N LEU A 165 -4.92 3.16 -3.73
CA LEU A 165 -3.91 3.17 -4.80
C LEU A 165 -2.64 2.39 -4.45
N GLY A 166 -2.24 2.35 -3.18
CA GLY A 166 -1.05 1.64 -2.70
C GLY A 166 -1.03 0.17 -3.08
N GLY A 167 -2.20 -0.50 -3.14
CA GLY A 167 -2.25 -1.91 -3.56
C GLY A 167 -1.93 -2.11 -5.04
N LEU A 168 -2.21 -1.12 -5.90
CA LEU A 168 -1.79 -1.15 -7.31
C LEU A 168 -0.29 -0.83 -7.44
N ILE A 169 0.21 0.13 -6.68
CA ILE A 169 1.64 0.46 -6.63
C ILE A 169 2.45 -0.77 -6.21
N ALA A 170 2.03 -1.44 -5.13
CA ALA A 170 2.66 -2.64 -4.61
C ALA A 170 2.63 -3.79 -5.63
N ARG A 171 1.50 -4.02 -6.31
CA ARG A 171 1.39 -5.02 -7.39
C ARG A 171 2.42 -4.80 -8.50
N TYR A 172 2.70 -3.54 -8.86
CA TYR A 172 3.73 -3.24 -9.85
C TYR A 172 5.14 -3.46 -9.29
N ALA A 173 5.39 -3.00 -8.05
CA ALA A 173 6.68 -3.18 -7.38
C ALA A 173 7.06 -4.65 -7.21
N ILE A 174 6.14 -5.51 -6.72
CA ILE A 174 6.44 -6.93 -6.52
C ILE A 174 6.76 -7.63 -7.85
N ALA A 175 6.16 -7.22 -8.97
CA ALA A 175 6.47 -7.80 -10.28
C ALA A 175 7.87 -7.40 -10.76
N LYS A 176 8.33 -6.18 -10.44
CA LYS A 176 9.71 -5.74 -10.70
C LYS A 176 10.74 -6.44 -9.82
N LEU A 177 10.37 -6.81 -8.60
CA LEU A 177 11.23 -7.46 -7.62
C LEU A 177 11.14 -8.99 -7.67
N TYR A 178 10.31 -9.54 -8.56
CA TYR A 178 10.06 -10.97 -8.61
C TYR A 178 11.22 -11.73 -9.23
N GLU A 179 11.70 -12.72 -8.48
CA GLU A 179 12.75 -13.64 -8.90
C GLU A 179 12.15 -15.05 -8.92
N GLN A 180 12.15 -15.68 -10.09
CA GLN A 180 11.73 -17.07 -10.22
C GLN A 180 12.88 -17.97 -9.75
N ASP A 181 12.58 -18.95 -8.90
CA ASP A 181 13.56 -20.00 -8.57
C ASP A 181 13.77 -20.85 -9.82
N GLU A 182 14.72 -20.45 -10.67
CA GLU A 182 15.32 -21.33 -11.65
C GLU A 182 16.18 -22.35 -10.90
N ARG A 183 15.53 -23.32 -10.22
CA ARG A 183 16.17 -24.62 -10.12
C ARG A 183 16.29 -25.08 -11.56
N LYS A 184 17.48 -24.86 -12.14
CA LYS A 184 17.95 -25.67 -13.25
C LYS A 184 17.69 -27.10 -12.82
N GLU A 185 16.64 -27.70 -13.34
CA GLU A 185 16.65 -29.14 -13.50
C GLU A 185 17.86 -29.37 -14.39
N ASP A 186 18.98 -29.73 -13.77
CA ASP A 186 20.09 -30.32 -14.49
C ASP A 186 19.45 -31.47 -15.26
N VAL A 187 19.27 -31.26 -16.56
CA VAL A 187 18.91 -32.29 -17.51
C VAL A 187 20.07 -33.27 -17.45
N LYS A 188 19.97 -34.23 -16.52
CA LYS A 188 20.76 -35.45 -16.55
C LYS A 188 20.28 -36.22 -17.78
N VAL A 189 20.80 -35.83 -18.94
CA VAL A 189 21.01 -36.76 -20.03
C VAL A 189 22.00 -37.79 -19.49
N ASN A 190 21.46 -38.92 -19.02
CA ASN A 190 21.95 -40.25 -19.34
C ASN A 190 21.14 -41.28 -18.54
N GLY A 191 20.58 -42.22 -19.28
CA GLY A 191 19.79 -43.31 -18.72
C GLY A 191 20.64 -44.23 -17.86
N GLU A 192 20.03 -44.74 -16.79
CA GLU A 192 19.96 -46.17 -16.50
C GLU A 192 19.03 -46.40 -15.31
N CYS A 193 18.29 -47.50 -15.40
CA CYS A 193 17.24 -47.90 -14.48
C CYS A 193 17.87 -48.56 -13.24
N SER A 194 17.57 -48.11 -12.02
CA SER A 194 17.63 -48.99 -10.85
C SER A 194 16.71 -48.53 -9.73
N ASN A 195 15.86 -49.47 -9.33
CA ASN A 195 15.01 -49.42 -8.14
C ASN A 195 15.87 -49.40 -6.87
N HIS A 196 15.67 -48.38 -6.03
CA HIS A 196 15.67 -48.58 -4.58
C HIS A 196 14.70 -47.59 -3.95
N GLY A 197 13.65 -48.11 -3.32
CA GLY A 197 12.77 -47.31 -2.49
C GLY A 197 13.52 -46.77 -1.27
N TRP A 198 12.92 -45.78 -0.60
CA TRP A 198 12.79 -45.68 0.86
C TRP A 198 11.85 -44.51 1.20
N SER A 199 10.84 -44.85 2.00
CA SER A 199 10.24 -44.07 3.09
C SER A 199 9.64 -42.68 2.82
N ARG A 200 8.30 -42.73 2.73
CA ARG A 200 7.31 -41.77 3.25
C ARG A 200 7.81 -40.96 4.46
N ASP A 201 8.12 -39.69 4.24
CA ASP A 201 7.70 -38.62 5.16
C ASP A 201 7.07 -37.48 4.36
N GLN A 202 5.86 -37.14 4.78
CA GLN A 202 4.95 -36.25 4.10
C GLN A 202 4.79 -35.01 4.97
N SER A 203 5.62 -34.00 4.74
CA SER A 203 5.21 -32.61 4.96
C SER A 203 5.20 -31.90 3.61
N ARG A 204 3.99 -31.77 3.05
CA ARG A 204 3.72 -30.98 1.85
C ARG A 204 4.01 -29.51 2.14
N LYS A 205 5.27 -29.07 2.06
CA LYS A 205 5.56 -27.69 1.71
C LYS A 205 5.28 -27.59 0.23
N GLU A 206 4.11 -27.06 -0.14
CA GLU A 206 3.97 -26.48 -1.48
C GLU A 206 5.00 -25.36 -1.55
N GLU A 207 6.18 -25.65 -2.11
CA GLU A 207 7.23 -24.67 -2.33
C GLU A 207 6.66 -23.63 -3.30
N PHE A 208 6.23 -22.49 -2.78
CA PHE A 208 5.95 -21.31 -3.58
C PHE A 208 7.26 -20.90 -4.27
N LYS A 209 7.37 -21.18 -5.58
CA LYS A 209 8.64 -21.16 -6.34
C LYS A 209 9.15 -19.76 -6.74
N GLY A 210 8.93 -18.73 -5.92
CA GLY A 210 9.38 -17.39 -6.26
C GLY A 210 9.61 -16.48 -5.06
N LYS A 211 10.62 -15.62 -5.19
CA LYS A 211 11.06 -14.67 -4.17
C LYS A 211 10.74 -13.24 -4.60
N ILE A 212 10.69 -12.34 -3.64
CA ILE A 212 10.56 -10.90 -3.86
C ILE A 212 11.83 -10.24 -3.30
N ALA A 213 12.72 -9.79 -4.19
CA ALA A 213 14.03 -9.25 -3.84
C ALA A 213 14.83 -10.20 -2.91
N GLY A 214 14.90 -11.49 -3.25
CA GLY A 214 15.54 -12.52 -2.43
C GLY A 214 14.79 -12.96 -1.16
N LEU A 215 13.68 -12.30 -0.78
CA LEU A 215 12.90 -12.62 0.42
C LEU A 215 11.71 -13.53 0.13
N GLU A 216 11.33 -14.33 1.12
CA GLU A 216 10.13 -15.17 1.10
C GLU A 216 8.85 -14.32 1.22
N PRO A 217 7.98 -14.30 0.20
CA PRO A 217 6.74 -13.52 0.25
C PRO A 217 5.65 -14.22 1.09
N VAL A 218 5.15 -13.55 2.13
CA VAL A 218 4.22 -14.14 3.11
C VAL A 218 2.80 -13.60 2.94
N ASN A 219 2.56 -12.32 3.26
CA ASN A 219 1.22 -11.72 3.18
C ASN A 219 1.18 -10.58 2.15
N PHE A 220 0.17 -10.60 1.29
CA PHE A 220 -0.19 -9.47 0.42
C PHE A 220 -1.59 -8.98 0.80
N ILE A 221 -1.65 -7.93 1.63
CA ILE A 221 -2.88 -7.40 2.21
C ILE A 221 -3.22 -6.08 1.52
N THR A 222 -4.42 -5.98 0.95
CA THR A 222 -4.94 -4.73 0.39
C THR A 222 -6.23 -4.33 1.08
N CYS A 223 -6.43 -3.03 1.31
CA CYS A 223 -7.69 -2.48 1.82
C CYS A 223 -8.18 -1.34 0.92
N ALA A 224 -9.46 -1.40 0.53
CA ALA A 224 -10.10 -0.44 -0.36
C ALA A 224 -9.33 -0.17 -1.69
N THR A 225 -8.60 -1.15 -2.22
CA THR A 225 -7.80 -0.99 -3.45
C THR A 225 -8.63 -1.13 -4.71
N PRO A 226 -8.57 -0.22 -5.70
CA PRO A 226 -9.32 -0.35 -6.95
C PRO A 226 -8.62 -1.34 -7.91
N HIS A 227 -8.58 -2.64 -7.57
CA HIS A 227 -7.85 -3.67 -8.33
C HIS A 227 -8.29 -3.75 -9.80
N LEU A 228 -9.56 -3.44 -10.06
CA LEU A 228 -10.17 -3.47 -11.39
C LEU A 228 -10.24 -2.09 -12.07
N GLY A 229 -9.63 -1.07 -11.44
CA GLY A 229 -9.80 0.34 -11.78
C GLY A 229 -11.06 0.96 -11.19
N SER A 230 -11.30 2.23 -11.54
CA SER A 230 -12.41 3.05 -11.03
C SER A 230 -13.51 3.28 -12.08
N ARG A 231 -13.30 2.84 -13.33
CA ARG A 231 -14.20 3.14 -14.44
C ARG A 231 -15.40 2.22 -14.53
N GLY A 232 -16.60 2.78 -14.61
CA GLY A 232 -17.83 2.02 -14.88
C GLY A 232 -18.39 1.26 -13.67
N HIS A 233 -17.85 1.52 -12.48
CA HIS A 233 -18.38 1.03 -11.22
C HIS A 233 -19.49 1.98 -10.75
N LYS A 234 -20.76 1.65 -11.01
CA LYS A 234 -21.98 2.35 -10.53
C LYS A 234 -22.10 2.40 -8.99
N GLN A 235 -21.01 2.14 -8.27
CA GLN A 235 -20.88 2.10 -6.82
C GLN A 235 -19.97 3.21 -6.28
N VAL A 236 -19.33 4.01 -7.14
CA VAL A 236 -18.63 5.24 -6.74
C VAL A 236 -19.65 6.38 -6.89
N PRO A 237 -20.31 6.85 -5.82
CA PRO A 237 -21.30 7.93 -5.89
C PRO A 237 -20.58 9.27 -5.83
N MET A 238 -19.51 9.42 -6.60
CA MET A 238 -19.02 10.74 -6.94
C MET A 238 -19.99 11.26 -8.00
N CYS A 239 -21.11 11.81 -7.50
CA CYS A 239 -22.27 12.43 -8.17
C CYS A 239 -23.48 11.51 -8.51
N CYS A 240 -24.35 11.32 -7.51
CA CYS A 240 -25.81 11.34 -7.67
C CYS A 240 -26.42 10.60 -8.89
N GLY A 241 -26.03 9.36 -9.18
CA GLY A 241 -26.87 8.42 -9.94
C GLY A 241 -27.18 8.73 -11.41
N PHE A 242 -26.56 9.72 -12.06
CA PHE A 242 -26.79 10.01 -13.48
C PHE A 242 -25.65 9.48 -14.39
N TYR A 243 -26.03 8.80 -15.47
CA TYR A 243 -25.16 8.19 -16.49
C TYR A 243 -24.23 9.19 -17.23
N VAL A 244 -24.47 10.51 -17.08
CA VAL A 244 -23.73 11.61 -17.73
C VAL A 244 -22.31 11.78 -17.16
N LEU A 245 -22.02 11.18 -16.01
CA LEU A 245 -20.79 11.44 -15.26
C LEU A 245 -19.56 10.62 -15.63
N GLU A 246 -19.67 9.64 -16.53
CA GLU A 246 -18.46 8.99 -17.04
C GLU A 246 -17.55 10.01 -17.75
N LYS A 247 -18.11 11.07 -18.36
CA LYS A 247 -17.34 12.16 -18.96
C LYS A 247 -16.70 13.10 -17.93
N VAL A 248 -17.40 13.41 -16.83
CA VAL A 248 -16.87 14.25 -15.75
C VAL A 248 -15.79 13.51 -14.96
N ALA A 249 -15.97 12.21 -14.71
CA ALA A 249 -14.96 11.37 -14.07
C ALA A 249 -13.69 11.21 -14.94
N VAL A 250 -13.84 11.19 -16.27
CA VAL A 250 -12.72 11.27 -17.21
C VAL A 250 -12.03 12.64 -17.12
N CYS A 251 -12.78 13.74 -16.99
CA CYS A 251 -12.20 15.06 -16.73
C CYS A 251 -11.48 15.14 -15.38
N THR A 252 -12.04 14.60 -14.28
CA THR A 252 -11.36 14.53 -12.98
C THR A 252 -10.14 13.62 -13.01
N SER A 253 -10.14 12.57 -13.84
CA SER A 253 -8.96 11.70 -14.04
C SER A 253 -7.77 12.44 -14.66
N LEU A 254 -8.00 13.53 -15.40
CA LEU A 254 -6.92 14.38 -15.91
C LEU A 254 -6.24 15.16 -14.78
N PHE A 255 -6.98 15.54 -13.72
CA PHE A 255 -6.40 16.23 -12.55
C PHE A 255 -5.48 15.33 -11.72
N PHE A 256 -5.66 14.01 -11.79
CA PHE A 256 -4.78 13.03 -11.13
C PHE A 256 -3.64 12.54 -12.04
N GLY A 257 -3.33 13.28 -13.11
CA GLY A 257 -2.20 13.01 -14.00
C GLY A 257 -2.21 11.62 -14.62
N LYS A 258 -1.04 10.99 -14.67
CA LYS A 258 -0.87 9.63 -15.23
C LYS A 258 -1.59 8.58 -14.38
N THR A 259 -1.69 8.79 -13.07
CA THR A 259 -2.43 7.89 -12.15
C THR A 259 -3.91 7.81 -12.51
N GLY A 260 -4.56 8.94 -12.74
CA GLY A 260 -5.96 8.95 -13.17
C GLY A 260 -6.16 8.20 -14.50
N ARG A 261 -5.24 8.38 -15.46
CA ARG A 261 -5.28 7.63 -16.73
C ARG A 261 -5.22 6.11 -16.52
N HIS A 262 -4.35 5.62 -15.63
CA HIS A 262 -4.29 4.18 -15.31
C HIS A 262 -5.57 3.68 -14.61
N LEU A 263 -6.05 4.40 -13.59
CA LEU A 263 -7.25 4.02 -12.83
C LEU A 263 -8.51 3.94 -13.72
N PHE A 264 -8.59 4.79 -14.75
CA PHE A 264 -9.70 4.83 -15.69
C PHE A 264 -9.45 4.04 -16.98
N LEU A 265 -8.35 3.30 -17.08
CA LEU A 265 -8.00 2.47 -18.24
C LEU A 265 -7.92 3.31 -19.54
N LEU A 266 -7.32 4.49 -19.46
CA LEU A 266 -7.19 5.50 -20.53
C LEU A 266 -5.76 5.66 -21.05
N ASP A 267 -4.79 4.99 -20.43
CA ASP A 267 -3.37 5.07 -20.73
C ASP A 267 -3.00 4.45 -22.09
N ASN A 268 -3.48 3.24 -22.37
CA ASN A 268 -3.25 2.54 -23.64
C ASN A 268 -4.58 2.02 -24.22
N ARG A 269 -4.85 2.33 -25.49
CA ARG A 269 -6.12 1.98 -26.15
C ARG A 269 -6.32 0.48 -26.34
N LYS A 270 -5.24 -0.28 -26.51
CA LYS A 270 -5.26 -1.73 -26.74
C LYS A 270 -5.14 -2.49 -25.42
N CYS A 271 -4.12 -2.20 -24.63
CA CYS A 271 -3.83 -2.92 -23.39
C CYS A 271 -3.47 -1.95 -22.25
N PRO A 272 -4.47 -1.41 -21.52
CA PRO A 272 -4.24 -0.57 -20.35
C PRO A 272 -3.38 -1.26 -19.28
N LEU A 273 -2.60 -0.50 -18.51
CA LEU A 273 -1.69 -1.03 -17.50
C LEU A 273 -2.37 -1.99 -16.50
N LEU A 274 -3.55 -1.65 -15.98
CA LEU A 274 -4.23 -2.54 -15.01
C LEU A 274 -4.66 -3.88 -15.63
N LEU A 275 -4.92 -3.91 -16.94
CA LEU A 275 -5.17 -5.14 -17.67
C LEU A 275 -3.87 -5.94 -17.83
N GLN A 276 -2.75 -5.27 -18.12
CA GLN A 276 -1.43 -5.91 -18.16
C GLN A 276 -1.08 -6.54 -16.80
N MET A 277 -1.34 -5.83 -15.70
CA MET A 277 -1.09 -6.32 -14.33
C MET A 277 -2.01 -7.48 -13.89
N ALA A 278 -2.98 -7.87 -14.72
CA ALA A 278 -3.86 -9.01 -14.48
C ALA A 278 -3.43 -10.27 -15.27
N GLY A 279 -2.21 -10.28 -15.81
CA GLY A 279 -1.58 -11.42 -16.47
C GLY A 279 -0.07 -11.33 -16.37
N ASP A 280 0.62 -12.44 -16.63
CA ASP A 280 2.06 -12.40 -16.82
C ASP A 280 2.40 -11.93 -18.23
N ARG A 281 3.46 -11.11 -18.33
CA ARG A 281 4.02 -10.60 -19.58
C ARG A 281 5.44 -11.12 -19.76
N GLU A 282 6.06 -10.85 -20.91
CA GLU A 282 7.45 -11.26 -21.15
C GLU A 282 8.42 -10.54 -20.19
N ASP A 283 8.19 -9.25 -19.96
CA ASP A 283 9.02 -8.36 -19.13
C ASP A 283 8.70 -8.45 -17.64
N LEU A 284 7.42 -8.53 -17.27
CA LEU A 284 6.97 -8.49 -15.87
C LEU A 284 5.95 -9.60 -15.59
N LYS A 285 6.23 -10.41 -14.57
CA LYS A 285 5.40 -11.56 -14.15
C LYS A 285 4.46 -11.17 -13.00
N PHE A 286 3.44 -10.36 -13.28
CA PHE A 286 2.54 -9.81 -12.26
C PHE A 286 1.73 -10.87 -11.49
N LEU A 287 1.19 -11.89 -12.16
CA LEU A 287 0.43 -12.94 -11.51
C LEU A 287 1.34 -13.93 -10.80
N SER A 288 2.48 -14.30 -11.40
CA SER A 288 3.47 -15.15 -10.71
C SER A 288 3.98 -14.49 -9.42
N ALA A 289 4.29 -13.20 -9.47
CA ALA A 289 4.71 -12.42 -8.30
C ALA A 289 3.63 -12.32 -7.23
N LEU A 290 2.35 -12.22 -7.61
CA LEU A 290 1.25 -12.29 -6.65
C LEU A 290 1.07 -13.70 -6.09
N GLN A 291 1.16 -14.71 -6.94
CA GLN A 291 0.94 -16.11 -6.58
C GLN A 291 2.00 -16.63 -5.60
N SER A 292 3.21 -16.09 -5.63
CA SER A 292 4.28 -16.49 -4.70
C SER A 292 3.97 -16.20 -3.23
N PHE A 293 3.13 -15.20 -2.93
CA PHE A 293 2.72 -14.93 -1.55
C PHE A 293 1.96 -16.11 -0.95
N ARG A 294 2.27 -16.51 0.28
CA ARG A 294 1.51 -17.58 0.97
C ARG A 294 0.04 -17.20 1.15
N ARG A 295 -0.23 -15.93 1.42
CA ARG A 295 -1.58 -15.40 1.65
C ARG A 295 -1.79 -14.09 0.91
N ARG A 296 -2.89 -14.00 0.17
CA ARG A 296 -3.39 -12.78 -0.47
C ARG A 296 -4.77 -12.48 0.08
N VAL A 297 -5.00 -11.26 0.55
CA VAL A 297 -6.28 -10.86 1.12
C VAL A 297 -6.68 -9.46 0.69
N THR A 298 -7.97 -9.30 0.37
CA THR A 298 -8.60 -8.01 0.08
C THR A 298 -9.60 -7.67 1.17
N TYR A 299 -9.50 -6.46 1.73
CA TYR A 299 -10.46 -5.85 2.62
C TYR A 299 -11.27 -4.82 1.85
N ALA A 300 -12.56 -5.05 1.69
CA ALA A 300 -13.42 -4.29 0.80
C ALA A 300 -14.60 -3.68 1.55
N ASN A 301 -14.74 -2.35 1.48
CA ASN A 301 -15.91 -1.68 2.03
C ASN A 301 -17.16 -2.04 1.22
N VAL A 302 -18.19 -2.55 1.90
CA VAL A 302 -19.48 -2.93 1.31
C VAL A 302 -20.29 -1.68 0.96
N ARG A 303 -20.28 -0.69 1.86
CA ARG A 303 -21.05 0.56 1.79
C ARG A 303 -20.19 1.77 2.17
N TYR A 304 -20.65 2.95 1.78
CA TYR A 304 -20.12 4.27 2.16
C TYR A 304 -18.68 4.61 1.71
N ASP A 305 -17.97 3.68 1.06
CA ASP A 305 -16.75 4.02 0.33
C ASP A 305 -17.11 4.66 -1.01
N ASN A 306 -17.01 5.99 -1.02
CA ASN A 306 -17.35 6.79 -2.19
C ASN A 306 -16.19 6.94 -3.17
N VAL A 307 -15.05 6.31 -2.91
CA VAL A 307 -13.82 6.41 -3.71
C VAL A 307 -13.62 5.11 -4.49
N VAL A 308 -13.78 3.97 -3.82
CA VAL A 308 -13.52 2.64 -4.38
C VAL A 308 -14.70 1.73 -4.14
N GLY A 309 -15.36 1.32 -5.22
CA GLY A 309 -16.53 0.45 -5.14
C GLY A 309 -16.21 -0.97 -4.65
N TRP A 310 -17.16 -1.59 -3.96
CA TRP A 310 -17.04 -2.93 -3.39
C TRP A 310 -16.55 -3.98 -4.40
N SER A 311 -17.07 -3.98 -5.63
CA SER A 311 -16.71 -5.00 -6.62
C SER A 311 -15.25 -4.92 -7.10
N THR A 312 -14.68 -3.72 -7.15
CA THR A 312 -13.27 -3.53 -7.57
C THR A 312 -12.31 -3.85 -6.43
N SER A 313 -12.68 -3.53 -5.19
CA SER A 313 -11.86 -3.82 -4.01
C SER A 313 -11.87 -5.29 -3.60
N SER A 314 -12.96 -6.02 -3.83
CA SER A 314 -13.04 -7.47 -3.54
C SER A 314 -12.68 -8.36 -4.75
N ILE A 315 -12.38 -7.79 -5.93
CA ILE A 315 -12.09 -8.56 -7.16
C ILE A 315 -13.26 -9.53 -7.46
N ARG A 316 -14.48 -8.99 -7.50
CA ARG A 316 -15.72 -9.75 -7.77
C ARG A 316 -16.53 -9.12 -8.89
N ARG A 317 -17.32 -9.94 -9.59
CA ARG A 317 -18.42 -9.43 -10.43
C ARG A 317 -19.52 -8.90 -9.52
N ARG A 318 -20.30 -7.93 -9.99
CA ARG A 318 -21.46 -7.43 -9.21
C ARG A 318 -22.46 -8.52 -8.83
N LYS A 319 -22.63 -9.53 -9.68
CA LYS A 319 -23.54 -10.66 -9.44
C LYS A 319 -23.01 -11.65 -8.40
N GLU A 320 -21.72 -11.60 -8.10
CA GLU A 320 -21.03 -12.46 -7.12
C GLU A 320 -20.91 -11.80 -5.75
N LEU A 321 -21.30 -10.52 -5.64
CA LEU A 321 -21.30 -9.83 -4.36
C LEU A 321 -22.31 -10.47 -3.40
N PRO A 322 -21.92 -10.72 -2.14
CA PRO A 322 -22.85 -11.18 -1.11
C PRO A 322 -24.10 -10.31 -1.00
N LYS A 323 -25.22 -10.92 -0.60
CA LYS A 323 -26.47 -10.18 -0.37
C LYS A 323 -26.40 -9.47 0.98
N LEU A 324 -26.60 -8.15 0.99
CA LEU A 324 -26.58 -7.29 2.19
C LEU A 324 -27.39 -7.82 3.39
N LYS A 325 -28.53 -8.48 3.14
CA LYS A 325 -29.42 -8.99 4.20
C LYS A 325 -28.80 -10.13 5.03
N HIS A 326 -27.72 -10.75 4.56
CA HIS A 326 -27.06 -11.88 5.22
C HIS A 326 -25.71 -11.47 5.84
N LEU A 327 -25.42 -10.16 5.86
CA LEU A 327 -24.18 -9.63 6.41
C LEU A 327 -24.44 -9.23 7.87
N SER A 328 -23.90 -10.02 8.79
CA SER A 328 -23.89 -9.72 10.23
C SER A 328 -22.45 -9.58 10.69
N GLY A 329 -22.18 -8.60 11.56
CA GLY A 329 -20.86 -8.39 12.13
C GLY A 329 -20.38 -9.62 12.90
N ASP A 330 -19.09 -9.91 12.81
CA ASP A 330 -18.43 -10.89 13.66
C ASP A 330 -18.47 -10.42 15.12
N SER A 331 -18.74 -11.34 16.05
CA SER A 331 -18.83 -11.02 17.49
C SER A 331 -17.55 -10.40 18.07
N LYS A 332 -16.38 -10.78 17.53
CA LYS A 332 -15.06 -10.24 17.89
C LYS A 332 -14.71 -9.03 17.04
N TYR A 333 -15.14 -8.99 15.77
CA TYR A 333 -14.86 -7.88 14.85
C TYR A 333 -16.14 -7.31 14.24
N PRO A 334 -16.82 -6.37 14.93
CA PRO A 334 -18.20 -5.97 14.59
C PRO A 334 -18.39 -5.41 13.18
N TYR A 335 -17.35 -4.82 12.57
CA TYR A 335 -17.43 -4.29 11.21
C TYR A 335 -17.02 -5.29 10.12
N ILE A 336 -16.52 -6.47 10.48
CA ILE A 336 -16.25 -7.56 9.53
C ILE A 336 -17.53 -8.35 9.35
N VAL A 337 -18.11 -8.30 8.15
CA VAL A 337 -19.47 -8.83 7.92
C VAL A 337 -19.52 -10.06 7.01
N ASN A 338 -18.43 -10.34 6.29
CA ASN A 338 -18.26 -11.58 5.53
C ASN A 338 -16.77 -11.85 5.31
N VAL A 339 -16.39 -13.13 5.41
CA VAL A 339 -15.03 -13.61 5.14
C VAL A 339 -15.14 -14.81 4.21
N GLU A 340 -14.60 -14.68 3.01
CA GLU A 340 -14.45 -15.78 2.06
C GLU A 340 -12.97 -16.14 1.95
N THR A 341 -12.60 -17.36 2.35
CA THR A 341 -11.25 -17.87 2.18
C THR A 341 -10.99 -18.25 0.72
N ALA A 342 -9.77 -18.05 0.25
CA ALA A 342 -9.35 -18.51 -1.07
C ALA A 342 -9.61 -20.01 -1.22
N LYS A 343 -10.31 -20.41 -2.29
CA LYS A 343 -10.37 -21.82 -2.70
C LYS A 343 -9.01 -22.18 -3.30
N LEU A 344 -8.47 -23.34 -2.94
CA LEU A 344 -7.29 -23.93 -3.61
C LEU A 344 -7.59 -24.02 -5.12
N SER A 345 -7.00 -23.13 -5.91
CA SER A 345 -7.11 -23.17 -7.38
C SER A 345 -6.01 -24.07 -7.95
N SER A 346 -6.29 -24.72 -9.07
CA SER A 346 -5.28 -25.45 -9.83
C SER A 346 -4.10 -24.53 -10.17
N SER A 347 -2.88 -25.08 -10.15
CA SER A 347 -1.62 -24.35 -10.35
C SER A 347 -1.45 -23.74 -11.75
N GLN A 348 -2.46 -23.76 -12.61
CA GLN A 348 -2.42 -23.20 -13.95
C GLN A 348 -2.70 -21.69 -13.89
N LEU A 349 -1.64 -20.89 -14.12
CA LEU A 349 -1.73 -19.45 -14.29
C LEU A 349 -2.67 -19.10 -15.46
N TYR A 350 -3.49 -18.07 -15.26
CA TYR A 350 -4.35 -17.55 -16.31
C TYR A 350 -3.49 -16.92 -17.42
N VAL A 351 -3.62 -17.45 -18.65
CA VAL A 351 -3.03 -16.85 -19.84
C VAL A 351 -4.10 -15.98 -20.52
N PRO A 352 -3.96 -14.65 -20.53
CA PRO A 352 -4.91 -13.77 -21.20
C PRO A 352 -4.93 -14.04 -22.71
N SER A 353 -6.12 -14.13 -23.30
CA SER A 353 -6.25 -14.27 -24.76
C SER A 353 -6.07 -12.90 -25.44
N GLU A 354 -4.99 -12.76 -26.24
CA GLU A 354 -4.68 -11.52 -26.97
C GLU A 354 -5.81 -11.09 -27.92
N ALA A 355 -6.53 -12.05 -28.51
CA ALA A 355 -7.66 -11.82 -29.40
C ALA A 355 -8.85 -11.10 -28.72
N LYS A 356 -8.96 -11.14 -27.38
CA LYS A 356 -10.05 -10.52 -26.60
C LYS A 356 -9.68 -9.17 -25.98
N ALA A 357 -8.40 -8.79 -25.96
CA ALA A 357 -7.91 -7.52 -25.40
C ALA A 357 -8.39 -6.27 -26.21
N ASN A 358 -8.67 -6.47 -27.50
CA ASN A 358 -9.29 -5.47 -28.39
C ASN A 358 -10.81 -5.30 -28.17
N GLY A 359 -11.40 -6.02 -27.20
CA GLY A 359 -12.84 -6.01 -26.92
C GLY A 359 -13.36 -4.76 -26.18
N ARG A 360 -14.70 -4.61 -26.15
CA ARG A 360 -15.46 -3.59 -25.39
C ARG A 360 -15.06 -3.58 -23.91
N LYS A 361 -15.24 -2.44 -23.20
CA LYS A 361 -14.91 -2.23 -21.76
C LYS A 361 -15.25 -3.43 -20.84
N LYS A 362 -16.41 -4.05 -21.05
CA LYS A 362 -16.88 -5.21 -20.29
C LYS A 362 -15.95 -6.43 -20.42
N ILE A 363 -15.39 -6.67 -21.61
CA ILE A 363 -14.47 -7.77 -21.87
C ILE A 363 -13.18 -7.56 -21.07
N ARG A 364 -12.61 -6.34 -21.08
CA ARG A 364 -11.40 -6.03 -20.29
C ARG A 364 -11.59 -6.26 -18.80
N LEU A 365 -12.73 -5.82 -18.26
CA LEU A 365 -13.06 -6.05 -16.85
C LEU A 365 -13.15 -7.54 -16.53
N GLU A 366 -13.80 -8.33 -17.39
CA GLU A 366 -13.90 -9.78 -17.20
C GLU A 366 -12.55 -10.49 -17.26
N GLU A 367 -11.66 -10.10 -18.17
CA GLU A 367 -10.29 -10.63 -18.26
C GLU A 367 -9.49 -10.29 -17.00
N MET A 368 -9.62 -9.07 -16.48
CA MET A 368 -8.97 -8.68 -15.22
C MET A 368 -9.50 -9.46 -14.02
N ILE A 369 -10.82 -9.68 -13.93
CA ILE A 369 -11.43 -10.48 -12.86
C ILE A 369 -10.92 -11.92 -12.93
N LYS A 370 -10.87 -12.52 -14.12
CA LYS A 370 -10.38 -13.90 -14.31
C LYS A 370 -8.91 -14.03 -13.90
N GLY A 371 -8.05 -13.17 -14.43
CA GLY A 371 -6.62 -13.21 -14.16
C GLY A 371 -6.31 -12.97 -12.68
N LEU A 372 -6.92 -11.98 -12.04
CA LEU A 372 -6.68 -11.74 -10.62
C LEU A 372 -7.30 -12.81 -9.72
N SER A 373 -8.44 -13.39 -10.10
CA SER A 373 -9.05 -14.46 -9.30
C SER A 373 -8.31 -15.79 -9.42
N SER A 374 -7.45 -15.98 -10.44
CA SER A 374 -6.74 -17.24 -10.64
C SER A 374 -5.62 -17.50 -9.64
N VAL A 375 -5.16 -16.47 -8.91
CA VAL A 375 -4.11 -16.62 -7.89
C VAL A 375 -4.66 -16.87 -6.48
N GLY A 376 -5.98 -16.94 -6.29
CA GLY A 376 -6.63 -17.17 -5.00
C GLY A 376 -6.52 -15.96 -4.05
N TRP A 377 -7.66 -15.50 -3.53
CA TRP A 377 -7.73 -14.38 -2.60
C TRP A 377 -8.69 -14.69 -1.47
N ASP A 378 -8.25 -14.43 -0.23
CA ASP A 378 -9.17 -14.19 0.85
C ASP A 378 -9.87 -12.85 0.60
N ARG A 379 -11.18 -12.80 0.85
CA ARG A 379 -11.99 -11.60 0.65
C ARG A 379 -12.75 -11.31 1.93
N VAL A 380 -12.40 -10.19 2.54
CA VAL A 380 -13.00 -9.71 3.78
C VAL A 380 -13.83 -8.49 3.45
N ASP A 381 -15.14 -8.59 3.69
CA ASP A 381 -16.07 -7.50 3.44
C ASP A 381 -16.30 -6.73 4.76
N VAL A 382 -16.12 -5.41 4.70
CA VAL A 382 -16.17 -4.49 5.84
C VAL A 382 -17.36 -3.54 5.71
N ASP A 383 -18.12 -3.36 6.78
CA ASP A 383 -19.30 -2.47 6.75
C ASP A 383 -19.44 -1.62 8.01
N PHE A 384 -19.14 -0.33 7.86
CA PHE A 384 -19.25 0.68 8.92
C PHE A 384 -20.66 1.27 9.09
N HIS A 385 -21.74 0.63 8.61
CA HIS A 385 -23.08 1.25 8.63
C HIS A 385 -23.57 1.76 10.01
N GLU A 386 -23.22 1.09 11.10
CA GLU A 386 -23.54 1.51 12.48
C GLU A 386 -22.61 2.60 13.02
N SER A 387 -21.48 2.85 12.34
CA SER A 387 -20.49 3.86 12.72
C SER A 387 -20.96 5.28 12.34
N LYS A 388 -20.66 6.23 13.23
CA LYS A 388 -20.77 7.68 12.92
C LYS A 388 -19.74 8.12 11.88
N GLN A 389 -18.65 7.36 11.72
CA GLN A 389 -17.53 7.60 10.80
C GLN A 389 -17.76 6.95 9.42
N ARG A 390 -18.94 6.37 9.15
CA ARG A 390 -19.25 5.63 7.92
C ARG A 390 -18.97 6.40 6.63
N HIS A 391 -19.20 7.72 6.60
CA HIS A 391 -18.94 8.54 5.41
C HIS A 391 -17.45 8.70 5.09
N ALA A 392 -16.58 8.35 6.04
CA ALA A 392 -15.14 8.25 5.88
C ALA A 392 -14.65 6.80 5.76
N ALA A 393 -15.52 5.83 5.47
CA ALA A 393 -15.18 4.39 5.40
C ALA A 393 -13.89 4.08 4.63
N HIS A 394 -13.63 4.82 3.54
CA HIS A 394 -12.40 4.70 2.76
C HIS A 394 -11.12 4.91 3.59
N LEU A 395 -11.11 5.89 4.50
CA LEU A 395 -9.97 6.19 5.38
C LEU A 395 -10.09 5.47 6.73
N THR A 396 -11.32 5.19 7.18
CA THR A 396 -11.58 4.46 8.42
C THR A 396 -11.02 3.05 8.37
N ILE A 397 -11.12 2.34 7.24
CA ILE A 397 -10.60 0.97 7.09
C ILE A 397 -9.10 0.81 7.40
N GLN A 398 -8.30 1.88 7.27
CA GLN A 398 -6.87 1.90 7.60
C GLN A 398 -6.53 2.65 8.90
N VAL A 399 -7.53 3.23 9.57
CA VAL A 399 -7.36 4.12 10.74
C VAL A 399 -6.40 5.27 10.43
N ASN A 400 -6.69 6.02 9.35
CA ASN A 400 -5.82 7.11 8.87
C ASN A 400 -5.48 8.13 9.97
N ARG A 401 -6.50 8.57 10.71
CA ARG A 401 -6.36 9.44 11.89
C ARG A 401 -7.19 8.88 13.03
N TYR A 402 -6.53 8.41 14.08
CA TYR A 402 -7.20 7.76 15.21
C TYR A 402 -8.38 8.58 15.79
N SER A 403 -8.24 9.91 15.88
CA SER A 403 -9.28 10.79 16.43
C SER A 403 -10.62 10.77 15.67
N VAL A 404 -10.61 10.42 14.38
CA VAL A 404 -11.80 10.44 13.52
C VAL A 404 -12.05 9.13 12.77
N ASN A 405 -11.14 8.16 12.90
CA ASN A 405 -11.16 6.87 12.21
C ASN A 405 -11.02 5.67 13.17
N SER A 406 -11.30 5.87 14.48
CA SER A 406 -11.17 4.85 15.53
C SER A 406 -11.98 3.57 15.29
N ASP A 407 -13.06 3.63 14.52
CA ASP A 407 -13.91 2.46 14.30
C ASP A 407 -13.22 1.42 13.40
N GLY A 408 -12.21 1.84 12.63
CA GLY A 408 -11.36 0.94 11.86
C GLY A 408 -10.41 0.09 12.69
N VAL A 409 -10.29 0.35 14.00
CA VAL A 409 -9.38 -0.40 14.88
C VAL A 409 -9.69 -1.89 14.88
N SER A 410 -10.98 -2.28 14.83
CA SER A 410 -11.36 -3.68 14.76
C SER A 410 -10.90 -4.35 13.46
N VAL A 411 -10.82 -3.58 12.36
CA VAL A 411 -10.34 -4.08 11.07
C VAL A 411 -8.83 -4.30 11.11
N ILE A 412 -8.07 -3.35 11.69
CA ILE A 412 -6.62 -3.51 11.92
C ILE A 412 -6.35 -4.70 12.85
N GLN A 413 -7.16 -4.89 13.89
CA GLN A 413 -7.03 -6.04 14.77
C GLN A 413 -7.30 -7.36 14.02
N HIS A 414 -8.32 -7.41 13.16
CA HIS A 414 -8.56 -8.58 12.31
C HIS A 414 -7.38 -8.86 11.36
N MET A 415 -6.74 -7.82 10.81
CA MET A 415 -5.55 -7.97 9.98
C MET A 415 -4.38 -8.56 10.76
N ILE A 416 -4.15 -8.09 12.00
CA ILE A 416 -3.11 -8.58 12.90
C ILE A 416 -3.38 -10.04 13.27
N ASP A 417 -4.57 -10.36 13.75
CA ASP A 417 -4.90 -11.71 14.23
C ASP A 417 -4.86 -12.79 13.12
N ASN A 418 -4.92 -12.38 11.85
CA ASN A 418 -4.80 -13.24 10.68
C ASN A 418 -3.49 -13.04 9.89
N PHE A 419 -2.50 -12.37 10.49
CA PHE A 419 -1.19 -12.15 9.87
C PHE A 419 -0.33 -13.41 10.00
N LEU A 420 0.24 -13.89 8.89
CA LEU A 420 1.16 -15.02 8.91
C LEU A 420 2.60 -14.53 9.14
N LEU A 421 3.33 -15.20 10.04
CA LEU A 421 4.71 -14.84 10.37
C LEU A 421 5.78 -15.51 9.51
#